data_AF-A0A1Y3ALT7-F1
#
_entry.id   AF-A0A1Y3ALT7-F1
#
_cell.length_a   1.000
_cell.length_b   1.000
_cell.length_c   1.000
_cell.angle_alpha   90.00
_cell.angle_beta   90.00
_cell.angle_gamma   90.00
#
_symmetry.space_group_name_H-M   'P 1'
#
loop_
_entity.id
_entity.type
_entity.pdbx_description
1 polymer ?
#
loop_
_entity_poly.entity_id
_entity_poly.type
_entity_poly.pdbx_seq_one_letter_code
_entity_poly.pdbx_strand_id
1 'polypeptide(L)'
;KHLGYPNVDINGPTQTGFTIPQGTIRNGARCSTSKAFLSSVRNRHNLHVLTFAYATKVIFNEYKRAVAVQFDRFSLTHVVYARKEIILSGGSVNTAQLLMLSGIGPRDHLESLGIPMIADLPVGKNLQDHIYPGGIHFTIDKKYSMIQRRVSSLPNTIAYFA
;
A
#
# COMPACT_ATOMS: atom_id res chain seq x y z
N LYS A 1 24.05 25.23 4.22
CA LYS A 1 24.79 26.49 3.94
C LYS A 1 26.28 26.29 3.69
N HIS A 2 27.03 25.50 4.46
CA HIS A 2 28.49 25.35 4.27
C HIS A 2 28.92 24.47 3.07
N LEU A 3 28.05 23.58 2.57
CA LEU A 3 28.32 22.68 1.43
C LEU A 3 27.60 23.09 0.13
N GLY A 4 27.07 24.32 0.05
CA GLY A 4 26.45 24.84 -1.19
C GLY A 4 25.03 24.36 -1.52
N TYR A 5 24.51 23.30 -0.88
CA TYR A 5 23.15 22.84 -1.15
C TYR A 5 22.06 23.79 -0.61
N PRO A 6 21.04 24.13 -1.43
CA PRO A 6 19.93 24.98 -1.03
C PRO A 6 18.91 24.24 -0.16
N ASN A 7 18.07 25.01 0.55
CA ASN A 7 16.81 24.48 1.06
C ASN A 7 15.78 24.52 -0.07
N VAL A 8 15.08 23.42 -0.34
CA VAL A 8 14.14 23.29 -1.44
C VAL A 8 12.78 22.77 -0.95
N ASP A 9 11.74 23.06 -1.73
CA ASP A 9 10.44 22.38 -1.58
C ASP A 9 10.56 20.97 -2.18
N ILE A 10 10.26 19.94 -1.39
CA ILE A 10 10.31 18.55 -1.81
C ILE A 10 9.35 18.22 -2.97
N ASN A 11 8.27 19.00 -3.11
CA ASN A 11 7.31 18.85 -4.22
C ASN A 11 7.54 19.88 -5.35
N GLY A 12 8.61 20.67 -5.24
CA GLY A 12 8.96 21.68 -6.23
C GLY A 12 9.57 21.08 -7.50
N PRO A 13 9.84 21.92 -8.52
CA PRO A 13 10.46 21.50 -9.78
C PRO A 13 11.90 20.98 -9.61
N THR A 14 12.55 21.25 -8.47
CA THR A 14 13.91 20.78 -8.16
C THR A 14 13.93 20.15 -6.78
N GLN A 15 14.34 18.89 -6.71
CA GLN A 15 14.34 18.08 -5.48
C GLN A 15 15.74 17.96 -4.85
N THR A 16 16.79 18.38 -5.55
CA THR A 16 18.17 18.33 -5.05
C THR A 16 18.42 19.44 -4.03
N GLY A 17 18.52 19.07 -2.76
CA GLY A 17 18.81 20.00 -1.67
C GLY A 17 18.44 19.43 -0.31
N PHE A 18 18.27 20.31 0.66
CA PHE A 18 17.77 20.00 1.98
C PHE A 18 16.31 20.42 2.12
N THR A 19 15.52 19.70 2.92
CA THR A 19 14.12 20.05 3.14
C THR A 19 13.65 19.56 4.50
N ILE A 20 12.61 20.20 5.04
CA ILE A 20 11.88 19.66 6.18
C ILE A 20 10.90 18.63 5.61
N PRO A 21 10.99 17.33 5.98
CA PRO A 21 10.13 16.31 5.42
C PRO A 21 8.66 16.64 5.65
N GLN A 22 7.86 16.55 4.58
CA GLN A 22 6.42 16.65 4.66
C GLN A 22 5.81 15.26 4.88
N GLY A 23 4.76 15.18 5.68
CA GLY A 23 4.04 13.93 5.95
C GLY A 23 2.56 14.06 5.66
N THR A 24 1.93 12.95 5.26
CA THR A 24 0.46 12.87 5.09
C THR A 24 -0.22 12.87 6.47
N ILE A 25 -0.46 14.06 7.02
CA ILE A 25 -0.93 14.29 8.40
C ILE A 25 -2.16 15.21 8.38
N ARG A 26 -3.16 14.89 9.20
CA ARG A 26 -4.35 15.72 9.44
C ARG A 26 -4.67 15.72 10.93
N ASN A 27 -4.71 16.91 11.55
CA ASN A 27 -4.88 17.12 13.00
C ASN A 27 -3.86 16.35 13.84
N GLY A 28 -2.57 16.42 13.47
CA GLY A 28 -1.48 15.73 14.19
C GLY A 28 -1.49 14.20 14.06
N ALA A 29 -2.45 13.61 13.36
CA ALA A 29 -2.56 12.17 13.14
C ALA A 29 -2.21 11.79 11.70
N ARG A 30 -1.70 10.56 11.50
CA ARG A 30 -1.55 9.96 10.16
C ARG A 30 -2.88 10.04 9.40
N CYS A 31 -2.84 10.56 8.17
CA CYS A 31 -3.95 10.52 7.24
C CYS A 31 -3.69 9.43 6.20
N SER A 32 -4.14 8.20 6.49
CA SER A 32 -4.04 7.08 5.53
C SER A 32 -5.02 7.26 4.36
N THR A 33 -4.82 6.50 3.29
CA THR A 33 -5.75 6.46 2.14
C THR A 33 -7.17 6.10 2.58
N SER A 34 -7.34 5.17 3.52
CA SER A 34 -8.65 4.84 4.10
C SER A 34 -9.28 6.03 4.85
N LYS A 35 -8.48 6.78 5.62
CA LYS A 35 -8.97 7.99 6.33
C LYS A 35 -9.31 9.13 5.37
N ALA A 36 -8.55 9.28 4.29
CA ALA A 36 -8.73 10.32 3.29
C ALA A 36 -9.92 10.05 2.36
N PHE A 37 -10.05 8.81 1.87
CA PHE A 37 -10.95 8.49 0.75
C PHE A 37 -12.12 7.57 1.11
N LEU A 38 -12.01 6.69 2.12
CA LEU A 38 -13.08 5.73 2.45
C LEU A 38 -13.93 6.17 3.64
N SER A 39 -13.32 6.76 4.67
CA SER A 39 -13.99 7.07 5.94
C SER A 39 -15.19 8.01 5.78
N SER A 40 -15.07 9.03 4.93
CA SER A 40 -16.13 10.02 4.67
C SER A 40 -17.28 9.49 3.81
N VAL A 41 -17.06 8.41 3.06
CA VAL A 41 -18.01 7.87 2.08
C VAL A 41 -18.49 6.46 2.42
N ARG A 42 -18.10 5.93 3.59
CA ARG A 42 -18.36 4.55 4.02
C ARG A 42 -19.85 4.15 4.05
N ASN A 43 -20.75 5.13 4.17
CA ASN A 43 -22.19 4.91 4.26
C ASN A 43 -22.89 4.97 2.89
N ARG A 44 -22.15 5.14 1.78
CA ARG A 44 -22.75 5.11 0.44
C ARG A 44 -23.30 3.70 0.15
N HIS A 45 -24.58 3.62 -0.21
CA HIS A 45 -25.27 2.35 -0.47
C HIS A 45 -24.66 1.53 -1.61
N ASN A 46 -23.91 2.17 -2.52
CA ASN A 46 -23.25 1.54 -3.66
C ASN A 46 -21.76 1.23 -3.41
N LEU A 47 -21.28 1.38 -2.17
CA LEU A 47 -19.91 1.05 -1.77
C LEU A 47 -19.94 0.01 -0.66
N HIS A 48 -19.36 -1.16 -0.92
CA HIS A 48 -19.21 -2.22 0.06
C HIS A 48 -17.73 -2.45 0.34
N VAL A 49 -17.34 -2.39 1.61
CA VAL A 49 -15.96 -2.66 2.05
C VAL A 49 -15.99 -3.90 2.91
N LEU A 50 -15.29 -4.94 2.47
CA LEU A 50 -15.16 -6.19 3.19
C LEU A 50 -13.74 -6.31 3.76
N THR A 51 -13.64 -6.45 5.08
CA THR A 51 -12.37 -6.69 5.77
C THR A 51 -12.20 -8.18 6.08
N PHE A 52 -10.95 -8.57 6.35
CA PHE A 52 -10.56 -9.97 6.58
C PHE A 52 -10.89 -10.89 5.40
N ALA A 53 -10.88 -10.35 4.19
CA ALA A 53 -11.15 -11.06 2.95
C ALA A 53 -9.86 -11.13 2.12
N TYR A 54 -9.14 -12.23 2.22
CA TYR A 54 -7.88 -12.44 1.51
C TYR A 54 -8.14 -13.03 0.13
N ALA A 55 -7.92 -12.27 -0.94
CA ALA A 55 -8.11 -12.75 -2.30
C ALA A 55 -7.11 -13.87 -2.63
N THR A 56 -7.61 -15.01 -3.09
CA THR A 56 -6.80 -16.21 -3.37
C THR A 56 -6.73 -16.55 -4.84
N LYS A 57 -7.74 -16.16 -5.64
CA LYS A 57 -7.76 -16.42 -7.09
C LYS A 57 -8.69 -15.46 -7.84
N VAL A 58 -8.29 -15.04 -9.04
CA VAL A 58 -9.16 -14.42 -10.05
C VAL A 58 -9.69 -15.52 -10.97
N ILE A 59 -10.99 -15.54 -11.19
CA ILE A 59 -11.67 -16.54 -12.03
C ILE A 59 -11.91 -15.94 -13.40
N PHE A 60 -11.52 -16.68 -14.44
CA PHE A 60 -11.68 -16.32 -15.83
C PHE A 60 -12.69 -17.24 -16.51
N ASN A 61 -13.44 -16.70 -17.47
CA ASN A 61 -14.28 -17.50 -18.36
C ASN A 61 -13.47 -18.07 -19.54
N GLU A 62 -14.14 -18.81 -20.42
CA GLU A 62 -13.59 -19.42 -21.63
C GLU A 62 -12.96 -18.42 -22.60
N TYR A 63 -13.40 -17.16 -22.58
CA TYR A 63 -12.86 -16.06 -23.39
C TYR A 63 -11.74 -15.29 -22.68
N LYS A 64 -11.19 -15.83 -21.59
CA LYS A 64 -10.14 -15.19 -20.77
C LYS A 64 -10.56 -13.83 -20.19
N ARG A 65 -11.86 -13.60 -19.98
CA ARG A 65 -12.38 -12.43 -19.27
C ARG A 65 -12.43 -12.73 -17.78
N ALA A 66 -11.88 -11.83 -16.95
CA ALA A 66 -12.00 -11.92 -15.50
C ALA A 66 -13.46 -11.66 -15.07
N VAL A 67 -14.08 -12.61 -14.37
CA VAL A 67 -15.52 -12.56 -14.03
C VAL A 67 -15.80 -12.62 -12.53
N ALA A 68 -14.87 -13.16 -11.73
CA ALA A 68 -15.04 -13.23 -10.29
C ALA A 68 -13.70 -13.24 -9.54
N VAL A 69 -13.77 -12.95 -8.25
CA VAL A 69 -12.66 -13.12 -7.30
C VAL A 69 -13.07 -14.13 -6.24
N GLN A 70 -12.24 -15.15 -6.06
CA GLN A 70 -12.29 -16.05 -4.92
C GLN A 70 -11.45 -15.46 -3.78
N PHE A 71 -11.97 -15.50 -2.56
CA PHE A 71 -11.28 -15.04 -1.37
C PHE A 71 -11.57 -15.93 -0.17
N ASP A 72 -10.61 -16.01 0.75
CA ASP A 72 -10.81 -16.59 2.07
C ASP A 72 -11.29 -15.50 3.04
N ARG A 73 -12.29 -15.82 3.85
CA ARG A 73 -12.68 -14.99 4.99
C ARG A 73 -13.01 -15.87 6.17
N PHE A 74 -12.20 -15.77 7.21
CA PHE A 74 -12.32 -16.60 8.42
C PHE A 74 -12.30 -18.11 8.09
N SER A 75 -11.35 -18.54 7.23
CA SER A 75 -11.18 -19.93 6.81
C SER A 75 -12.32 -20.50 5.95
N LEU A 76 -13.19 -19.63 5.44
CA LEU A 76 -14.25 -19.98 4.50
C LEU A 76 -13.96 -19.39 3.14
N THR A 77 -14.05 -20.23 2.12
CA THR A 77 -13.89 -19.80 0.73
C THR A 77 -15.19 -19.19 0.23
N HIS A 78 -15.09 -17.97 -0.31
CA HIS A 78 -16.17 -17.23 -0.91
C HIS A 78 -15.80 -16.79 -2.34
N VAL A 79 -16.82 -16.53 -3.15
CA VAL A 79 -16.68 -16.02 -4.51
C VAL A 79 -17.57 -14.80 -4.69
N VAL A 80 -17.03 -13.73 -5.27
CA VAL A 80 -17.79 -12.54 -5.67
C VAL A 80 -17.62 -12.27 -7.15
N TYR A 81 -18.74 -12.08 -7.85
CA TYR A 81 -18.76 -11.82 -9.29
C TYR A 81 -18.73 -10.32 -9.60
N ALA A 82 -18.02 -9.96 -10.66
CA ALA A 82 -17.95 -8.59 -11.16
C ALA A 82 -18.60 -8.48 -12.54
N ARG A 83 -19.52 -7.52 -12.72
CA ARG A 83 -20.21 -7.31 -14.01
C ARG A 83 -19.33 -6.60 -15.04
N LYS A 84 -18.42 -5.73 -14.58
CA LYS A 84 -17.60 -4.88 -15.45
C LYS A 84 -16.13 -5.31 -15.44
N GLU A 85 -15.45 -5.06 -14.33
CA GLU A 85 -14.00 -5.18 -14.22
C GLU A 85 -13.61 -5.61 -12.81
N ILE A 86 -12.41 -6.18 -12.70
CA ILE A 86 -11.73 -6.52 -11.45
C ILE A 86 -10.43 -5.72 -11.43
N ILE A 87 -10.26 -4.87 -10.42
CA ILE A 87 -9.06 -4.05 -10.24
C ILE A 87 -8.25 -4.66 -9.10
N LEU A 88 -7.03 -5.12 -9.41
CA LEU A 88 -6.12 -5.64 -8.40
C LEU A 88 -5.34 -4.50 -7.75
N SER A 89 -5.34 -4.47 -6.42
CA SER A 89 -4.66 -3.43 -5.63
C SER A 89 -4.01 -4.04 -4.39
N GLY A 90 -3.45 -5.24 -4.51
CA GLY A 90 -2.78 -5.96 -3.43
C GLY A 90 -1.36 -5.46 -3.11
N GLY A 91 -0.89 -4.40 -3.77
CA GLY A 91 0.50 -3.94 -3.72
C GLY A 91 1.41 -4.73 -4.66
N SER A 92 2.68 -4.35 -4.74
CA SER A 92 3.67 -4.90 -5.69
C SER A 92 3.89 -6.41 -5.52
N VAL A 93 3.89 -6.91 -4.29
CA VAL A 93 4.12 -8.33 -3.98
C VAL A 93 2.85 -9.17 -4.19
N ASN A 94 1.76 -8.86 -3.47
CA ASN A 94 0.58 -9.73 -3.49
C ASN A 94 -0.17 -9.69 -4.82
N THR A 95 -0.11 -8.58 -5.57
CA THR A 95 -0.74 -8.52 -6.90
C THR A 95 -0.05 -9.47 -7.86
N ALA A 96 1.28 -9.50 -7.87
CA ALA A 96 2.05 -10.42 -8.71
C ALA A 96 1.76 -11.88 -8.33
N GLN A 97 1.76 -12.19 -7.02
CA GLN A 97 1.42 -13.52 -6.53
C GLN A 97 0.00 -13.94 -6.94
N LEU A 98 -1.01 -13.09 -6.73
CA LEU A 98 -2.40 -13.39 -7.06
C LEU A 98 -2.59 -13.63 -8.57
N LEU A 99 -1.94 -12.82 -9.42
CA LEU A 99 -1.95 -13.03 -10.87
C LEU A 99 -1.41 -14.41 -11.24
N MET A 100 -0.25 -14.80 -10.68
CA MET A 100 0.36 -16.11 -10.93
C MET A 100 -0.53 -17.26 -10.45
N LEU A 101 -1.09 -17.17 -9.23
CA LEU A 101 -2.07 -18.15 -8.71
C LEU A 101 -3.35 -18.24 -9.56
N SER A 102 -3.63 -17.19 -10.34
CA SER A 102 -4.78 -17.12 -11.25
C SER A 102 -4.43 -17.52 -12.69
N GLY A 103 -3.20 -18.01 -12.94
CA GLY A 103 -2.76 -18.47 -14.25
C GLY A 103 -2.16 -17.39 -15.15
N ILE A 104 -1.82 -16.20 -14.63
CA ILE A 104 -1.16 -15.12 -15.37
C ILE A 104 0.26 -14.94 -14.83
N GLY A 105 1.27 -15.36 -15.59
CA GLY A 105 2.66 -15.32 -15.16
C GLY A 105 3.61 -16.09 -16.08
N PRO A 106 4.90 -16.19 -15.71
CA PRO A 106 5.88 -16.86 -16.55
C PRO A 106 5.53 -18.35 -16.70
N ARG A 107 5.38 -18.82 -17.94
CA ARG A 107 4.96 -20.20 -18.26
C ARG A 107 5.67 -21.27 -17.44
N ASP A 108 7.00 -21.35 -17.50
CA ASP A 108 7.78 -22.40 -16.84
C ASP A 108 7.53 -22.43 -15.33
N HIS A 109 7.34 -21.26 -14.72
CA HIS A 109 7.03 -21.16 -13.29
C HIS A 109 5.63 -21.69 -12.98
N LEU A 110 4.63 -21.31 -13.77
CA LEU A 110 3.26 -21.80 -13.60
C LEU A 110 3.15 -23.31 -13.82
N GLU A 111 3.79 -23.82 -14.88
CA GLU A 111 3.84 -25.25 -15.20
C GLU A 111 4.53 -26.05 -14.08
N SER A 112 5.62 -25.54 -13.51
CA SER A 112 6.31 -26.19 -12.37
C SER A 112 5.45 -26.35 -11.11
N LEU A 113 4.40 -25.54 -10.97
CA LEU A 113 3.45 -25.56 -9.86
C LEU A 113 2.10 -26.20 -10.22
N GLY A 114 1.95 -26.72 -11.45
CA GLY A 114 0.70 -27.32 -11.94
C GLY A 114 -0.44 -26.31 -12.08
N ILE A 115 -0.14 -25.03 -12.27
CA ILE A 115 -1.15 -23.97 -12.40
C ILE A 115 -1.59 -23.85 -13.87
N PRO A 116 -2.89 -23.99 -14.19
CA PRO A 116 -3.39 -23.79 -15.55
C PRO A 116 -3.13 -22.38 -16.06
N MET A 117 -2.60 -22.28 -17.28
CA MET A 117 -2.18 -21.01 -17.85
C MET A 117 -3.34 -20.28 -18.54
N ILE A 118 -3.55 -19.01 -18.15
CA ILE A 118 -4.42 -18.04 -18.82
C ILE A 118 -3.61 -17.18 -19.79
N ALA A 119 -2.48 -16.64 -19.33
CA ALA A 119 -1.58 -15.82 -20.12
C ALA A 119 -0.12 -15.92 -19.65
N ASP A 120 0.79 -16.01 -20.60
CA ASP A 120 2.24 -16.04 -20.37
C ASP A 120 2.77 -14.61 -20.36
N LEU A 121 3.08 -14.08 -19.18
CA LEU A 121 3.52 -12.71 -18.96
C LEU A 121 4.63 -12.67 -17.90
N PRO A 122 5.57 -11.69 -17.93
CA PRO A 122 6.68 -11.61 -16.99
C PRO A 122 6.28 -11.09 -15.59
N VAL A 123 5.16 -11.59 -15.05
CA VAL A 123 4.64 -11.22 -13.73
C VAL A 123 5.66 -11.58 -12.64
N GLY A 124 5.84 -10.68 -11.68
CA GLY A 124 6.79 -10.85 -10.57
C GLY A 124 8.25 -10.51 -10.92
N LYS A 125 8.54 -10.11 -12.17
CA LYS A 125 9.85 -9.57 -12.56
C LYS A 125 9.92 -8.06 -12.33
N ASN A 126 11.13 -7.51 -12.40
CA ASN A 126 11.40 -6.06 -12.26
C ASN A 126 10.97 -5.47 -10.91
N LEU A 127 11.10 -6.24 -9.82
CA LEU A 127 10.95 -5.70 -8.47
C LEU A 127 12.10 -4.73 -8.20
N GLN A 128 11.77 -3.52 -7.74
CA GLN A 128 12.72 -2.48 -7.35
C GLN A 128 12.37 -2.02 -5.95
N ASP A 129 13.40 -1.82 -5.13
CA ASP A 129 13.29 -1.31 -3.78
C ASP A 129 14.51 -0.44 -3.45
N HIS A 130 14.39 0.42 -2.46
CA HIS A 130 15.49 1.27 -1.98
C HIS A 130 16.16 0.62 -0.78
N ILE A 131 17.40 0.15 -0.95
CA ILE A 131 18.19 -0.41 0.14
C ILE A 131 18.45 0.68 1.19
N TYR A 132 18.09 0.40 2.45
CA TYR A 132 18.36 1.28 3.59
C TYR A 132 19.49 0.72 4.46
N PRO A 133 20.69 1.33 4.46
CA PRO A 133 21.86 0.79 5.18
C PRO A 133 21.92 1.17 6.68
N GLY A 134 20.86 1.75 7.25
CA GLY A 134 20.80 2.07 8.69
C GLY A 134 21.08 3.52 9.07
N GLY A 135 21.54 4.36 8.14
CA GLY A 135 21.87 5.77 8.41
C GLY A 135 23.17 5.94 9.21
N ILE A 136 23.60 7.19 9.42
CA ILE A 136 24.75 7.52 10.25
C ILE A 136 24.24 8.09 11.57
N HIS A 137 24.71 7.52 12.68
CA HIS A 137 24.31 7.92 14.03
C HIS A 137 25.39 8.77 14.68
N PHE A 138 24.99 9.88 15.30
CA PHE A 138 25.88 10.76 16.05
C PHE A 138 25.26 11.07 17.42
N THR A 139 26.11 11.20 18.44
CA THR A 139 25.69 11.77 19.73
C THR A 139 25.61 13.28 19.62
N ILE A 140 24.68 13.89 20.35
CA ILE A 140 24.54 15.34 20.43
C ILE A 140 24.78 15.80 21.88
N ASP A 141 25.58 16.85 22.07
CA ASP A 141 25.91 17.36 23.41
C ASP A 141 24.70 17.98 24.10
N LYS A 142 23.83 18.61 23.31
CA LYS A 142 22.60 19.20 23.81
C LYS A 142 21.55 18.11 24.01
N LYS A 143 21.05 18.00 25.25
CA LYS A 143 19.98 17.07 25.65
C LYS A 143 18.63 17.45 25.02
N TYR A 144 18.49 17.23 23.71
CA TYR A 144 17.20 17.24 23.04
C TYR A 144 16.59 15.85 23.18
N SER A 145 15.40 15.79 23.77
CA SER A 145 14.61 14.56 23.85
C SER A 145 13.15 14.90 23.55
N MET A 146 12.44 13.96 22.91
CA MET A 146 10.99 13.98 22.95
C MET A 146 10.56 13.72 24.39
N ILE A 147 10.30 14.80 25.13
CA ILE A 147 9.77 14.69 26.48
C ILE A 147 8.30 14.30 26.33
N GLN A 148 7.97 13.05 26.68
CA GLN A 148 6.62 12.50 26.59
C GLN A 148 5.55 13.47 27.11
N ARG A 149 5.82 14.15 28.25
CA ARG A 149 4.90 15.14 28.85
C ARG A 149 4.61 16.37 27.97
N ARG A 150 5.52 16.73 27.05
CA ARG A 150 5.31 17.81 26.07
C ARG A 150 4.49 17.35 24.86
N VAL A 151 4.55 16.05 24.54
CA VAL A 151 3.84 15.46 23.40
C VAL A 151 2.44 15.01 23.82
N SER A 152 2.30 14.27 24.91
CA SER A 152 1.05 13.75 25.49
C SER A 152 0.42 14.68 26.54
N SER A 153 0.48 15.99 26.33
CA SER A 153 -0.18 16.94 27.22
C SER A 153 -1.71 16.84 27.06
N LEU A 154 -2.47 17.14 28.12
CA LEU A 154 -3.94 17.15 28.06
C LEU A 154 -4.47 18.04 26.90
N PRO A 155 -3.93 19.26 26.65
CA PRO A 155 -4.31 20.05 25.49
C PRO A 155 -4.08 19.34 24.15
N ASN A 156 -2.94 18.66 23.96
CA ASN A 156 -2.65 17.93 22.72
C ASN A 156 -3.58 16.72 22.56
N THR A 157 -3.88 16.01 23.65
CA THR A 157 -4.81 14.88 23.64
C THR A 157 -6.23 15.33 23.29
N ILE A 158 -6.70 16.43 23.88
CA ILE A 158 -8.01 17.02 23.53
C ILE A 158 -8.01 17.44 22.06
N ALA A 159 -7.00 18.17 21.59
CA ALA A 159 -6.89 18.60 20.19
C ALA A 159 -6.76 17.43 19.20
N TYR A 160 -6.27 16.27 19.64
CA TYR A 160 -6.17 15.06 18.82
C TYR A 160 -7.52 14.34 18.67
N PHE A 161 -8.36 14.35 19.72
CA PHE A 161 -9.66 13.66 19.73
C PHE A 161 -10.86 14.55 19.40
N ALA A 162 -10.73 15.88 19.50
CA ALA A 162 -11.69 16.86 19.00
C ALA A 162 -11.64 16.95 17.47
#